data_AF-A0A948YVU4-F1
#
_entry.id   AF-A0A948YVU4-F1
#
_cell.length_a   1.000
_cell.length_b   1.000
_cell.length_c   1.000
_cell.angle_alpha   90.00
_cell.angle_beta   90.00
_cell.angle_gamma   90.00
#
_symmetry.space_group_name_H-M   'P 1'
#
loop_
_entity.id
_entity.type
_entity.pdbx_description
1 polymer ?
#
loop_
_entity_poly.entity_id
_entity_poly.type
_entity_poly.pdbx_seq_one_letter_code
_entity_poly.pdbx_strand_id
1 'polypeptide(L)'
;DISAPRCFEIEKRLINELDIPVMHDDQHGTAVVVLAAMTNALKVVKKSLKESRVVIVGAGAAGIATAKLLLLEGAGDVILVDSQAIISRDRQDLNSFKKEIAKITNKCNLSGSMAEAVKGTDVLMGLSKAGLFKPEHIKSMAKHPIVFAMANPIPEIMPDIAKKAGAAVVATGRSDFPNQINNVLGFPGIFRGALDNNVKKITPEMKLRAAKSLAALVKKPTRHCIMPSPFDKRVVRAVARAIKE
;
A
#
# COMPACT_ATOMS: atom_id res chain seq x y z
N ASP A 1 5.69 5.41 -15.77
CA ASP A 1 6.76 5.67 -14.78
C ASP A 1 7.18 7.14 -14.82
N ILE A 2 6.57 7.99 -13.98
CA ILE A 2 6.92 9.42 -13.86
C ILE A 2 7.44 9.67 -12.43
N SER A 3 8.57 10.35 -12.30
CA SER A 3 9.20 10.57 -10.99
C SER A 3 8.37 11.50 -10.08
N ALA A 4 8.40 11.23 -8.78
CA ALA A 4 7.90 12.15 -7.77
C ALA A 4 8.89 13.32 -7.58
N PRO A 5 8.41 14.55 -7.31
CA PRO A 5 7.01 14.92 -7.08
C PRO A 5 6.22 15.29 -8.35
N ARG A 6 6.84 15.33 -9.54
CA ARG A 6 6.20 15.78 -10.79
C ARG A 6 4.95 14.98 -11.16
N CYS A 7 4.97 13.67 -10.90
CA CYS A 7 3.85 12.79 -11.21
C CYS A 7 2.53 13.21 -10.54
N PHE A 8 2.58 13.83 -9.36
CA PHE A 8 1.38 14.28 -8.65
C PHE A 8 0.69 15.46 -9.36
N GLU A 9 1.46 16.45 -9.79
CA GLU A 9 0.92 17.62 -10.50
C GLU A 9 0.39 17.21 -11.87
N ILE A 10 1.17 16.42 -12.62
CA ILE A 10 0.78 15.91 -13.94
C ILE A 10 -0.53 15.14 -13.85
N GLU A 11 -0.64 14.18 -12.92
CA GLU A 11 -1.87 13.42 -12.74
C GLU A 11 -3.06 14.32 -12.38
N LYS A 12 -2.88 15.24 -11.42
CA LYS A 12 -3.95 16.16 -11.00
C LYS A 12 -4.46 17.01 -12.17
N ARG A 13 -3.55 17.55 -12.97
CA ARG A 13 -3.90 18.37 -14.15
C ARG A 13 -4.62 17.54 -15.20
N LEU A 14 -4.10 16.38 -15.57
CA LEU A 14 -4.72 15.51 -16.57
C LEU A 14 -6.11 15.02 -16.14
N ILE A 15 -6.35 14.72 -14.86
CA ILE A 15 -7.69 14.36 -14.34
C ILE A 15 -8.69 15.54 -14.45
N ASN A 16 -8.20 16.78 -14.40
CA ASN A 16 -9.04 17.98 -14.46
C ASN A 16 -9.27 18.50 -15.88
N GLU A 17 -8.27 18.33 -16.75
CA GLU A 17 -8.24 18.89 -18.10
C GLU A 17 -8.79 17.92 -19.17
N LEU A 18 -8.87 16.61 -18.89
CA LEU A 18 -9.31 15.60 -19.85
C LEU A 18 -10.70 15.01 -19.53
N ASP A 19 -11.46 14.69 -20.58
CA ASP A 19 -12.78 14.03 -20.51
C ASP A 19 -12.71 12.49 -20.54
N ILE A 20 -11.53 11.94 -20.24
CA ILE A 20 -11.22 10.50 -20.21
C ILE A 20 -10.60 10.11 -18.86
N PRO A 21 -10.76 8.85 -18.41
CA PRO A 21 -10.21 8.42 -17.13
C PRO A 21 -8.68 8.41 -17.17
N VAL A 22 -8.06 9.09 -16.21
CA VAL A 22 -6.62 9.13 -16.00
C VAL A 22 -6.28 8.47 -14.66
N MET A 23 -5.26 7.61 -14.66
CA MET A 23 -4.72 7.00 -13.44
C MET A 23 -3.23 6.72 -13.60
N HIS A 24 -2.46 7.11 -12.59
CA HIS A 24 -1.07 6.70 -12.44
C HIS A 24 -0.98 5.34 -11.74
N ASP A 25 -0.55 4.30 -12.48
CA ASP A 25 -0.56 2.93 -11.96
C ASP A 25 0.37 2.71 -10.76
N ASP A 26 1.61 3.22 -10.82
CA ASP A 26 2.55 3.06 -9.68
C ASP A 26 2.05 3.73 -8.39
N GLN A 27 1.10 4.67 -8.49
CA GLN A 27 0.44 5.27 -7.33
C GLN A 27 -0.76 4.45 -6.91
N HIS A 28 -1.80 4.46 -7.74
CA HIS A 28 -3.14 3.98 -7.35
C HIS A 28 -3.29 2.48 -7.56
N GLY A 29 -2.65 1.90 -8.57
CA GLY A 29 -2.59 0.45 -8.74
C GLY A 29 -1.92 -0.21 -7.54
N THR A 30 -0.75 0.30 -7.14
CA THR A 30 -0.05 -0.15 -5.93
C THR A 30 -0.95 -0.02 -4.69
N ALA A 31 -1.57 1.14 -4.47
CA ALA A 31 -2.43 1.38 -3.30
C ALA A 31 -3.61 0.39 -3.24
N VAL A 32 -4.27 0.11 -4.37
CA VAL A 32 -5.39 -0.83 -4.45
C VAL A 32 -4.96 -2.25 -4.07
N VAL A 33 -3.85 -2.73 -4.63
CA VAL A 33 -3.36 -4.10 -4.37
C VAL A 33 -2.83 -4.23 -2.95
N VAL A 34 -2.17 -3.21 -2.41
CA VAL A 34 -1.72 -3.17 -1.01
C VAL A 34 -2.90 -3.21 -0.05
N LEU A 35 -3.94 -2.41 -0.28
CA LEU A 35 -5.14 -2.43 0.57
C LEU A 35 -5.84 -3.79 0.53
N ALA A 36 -5.90 -4.44 -0.64
CA ALA A 36 -6.46 -5.79 -0.77
C ALA A 36 -5.66 -6.81 0.04
N ALA A 37 -4.32 -6.78 -0.06
CA ALA A 37 -3.42 -7.64 0.70
C ALA A 37 -3.56 -7.39 2.21
N MET A 38 -3.58 -6.13 2.62
CA MET A 38 -3.70 -5.72 4.02
C MET A 38 -5.03 -6.20 4.62
N THR A 39 -6.13 -6.06 3.89
CA THR A 39 -7.46 -6.53 4.31
C THR A 39 -7.44 -8.03 4.66
N ASN A 40 -6.78 -8.85 3.86
CA ASN A 40 -6.69 -10.29 4.10
C ASN A 40 -5.62 -10.65 5.15
N ALA A 41 -4.49 -9.94 5.18
CA ALA A 41 -3.47 -10.14 6.20
C ALA A 41 -4.01 -9.86 7.62
N LEU A 42 -4.79 -8.80 7.79
CA LEU A 42 -5.45 -8.45 9.06
C LEU A 42 -6.43 -9.54 9.52
N LYS A 43 -7.18 -10.16 8.60
CA LYS A 43 -8.04 -11.32 8.93
C LYS A 43 -7.23 -12.50 9.45
N VAL A 44 -6.06 -12.78 8.86
CA VAL A 44 -5.17 -13.89 9.29
C VAL A 44 -4.68 -13.68 10.72
N VAL A 45 -4.33 -12.45 11.09
CA VAL A 45 -3.84 -12.13 12.44
C VAL A 45 -4.93 -11.66 13.41
N LYS A 46 -6.20 -11.69 12.97
CA LYS A 46 -7.39 -11.27 13.73
C LYS A 46 -7.30 -9.84 14.30
N LYS A 47 -6.83 -8.89 13.48
CA LYS A 47 -6.74 -7.46 13.85
C LYS A 47 -7.72 -6.61 13.02
N SER A 48 -8.10 -5.47 13.59
CA SER A 48 -8.90 -4.45 12.91
C SER A 48 -8.01 -3.40 12.25
N LEU A 49 -8.35 -2.98 11.03
CA LEU A 49 -7.65 -1.88 10.35
C LEU A 49 -7.73 -0.57 11.15
N LYS A 50 -8.88 -0.32 11.81
CA LYS A 50 -9.13 0.89 12.61
C LYS A 50 -8.29 1.01 13.86
N GLU A 51 -7.78 -0.11 14.36
CA GLU A 51 -6.93 -0.18 15.56
C GLU A 51 -5.46 -0.38 15.20
N SER A 52 -5.15 -0.62 13.92
CA SER A 52 -3.80 -0.92 13.48
C SER A 52 -2.99 0.36 13.25
N ARG A 53 -1.74 0.33 13.70
CA ARG A 53 -0.70 1.28 13.26
C ARG A 53 0.04 0.71 12.05
N VAL A 54 0.20 1.53 11.02
CA VAL A 54 0.89 1.18 9.77
C VAL A 54 2.10 2.08 9.58
N VAL A 55 3.26 1.50 9.34
CA VAL A 55 4.46 2.23 8.93
C VAL A 55 4.73 1.95 7.46
N ILE A 56 4.83 3.00 6.65
CA ILE A 56 5.19 2.95 5.24
C ILE A 56 6.56 3.60 5.07
N VAL A 57 7.54 2.79 4.69
CA VAL A 57 8.91 3.25 4.40
C VAL A 57 9.02 3.52 2.92
N GLY A 58 9.09 4.80 2.57
CA GLY A 58 8.98 5.33 1.22
C GLY A 58 7.86 6.36 1.11
N ALA A 59 8.18 7.64 1.19
CA ALA A 59 7.24 8.75 1.02
C ALA A 59 7.18 9.28 -0.43
N GLY A 60 7.25 8.36 -1.40
CA GLY A 60 7.10 8.65 -2.83
C GLY A 60 5.65 8.54 -3.31
N ALA A 61 5.46 8.42 -4.61
CA ALA A 61 4.15 8.34 -5.26
C ALA A 61 3.28 7.20 -4.70
N ALA A 62 3.80 5.97 -4.72
CA ALA A 62 3.13 4.78 -4.19
C ALA A 62 2.81 4.89 -2.69
N GLY A 63 3.77 5.36 -1.88
CA GLY A 63 3.60 5.44 -0.43
C GLY A 63 2.56 6.47 -0.01
N ILE A 64 2.55 7.64 -0.64
CA ILE A 64 1.54 8.68 -0.38
C ILE A 64 0.15 8.23 -0.83
N ALA A 65 0.03 7.61 -2.01
CA ALA A 65 -1.26 7.08 -2.49
C ALA A 65 -1.79 5.96 -1.59
N THR A 66 -0.91 5.05 -1.16
CA THR A 66 -1.24 3.98 -0.20
C THR A 66 -1.71 4.55 1.12
N ALA A 67 -0.97 5.50 1.71
CA ALA A 67 -1.35 6.13 2.97
C ALA A 67 -2.74 6.78 2.91
N LYS A 68 -3.02 7.54 1.84
CA LYS A 68 -4.33 8.18 1.63
C LYS A 68 -5.45 7.15 1.51
N LEU A 69 -5.25 6.08 0.75
CA LEU A 69 -6.27 5.05 0.56
C LEU A 69 -6.53 4.25 1.85
N LEU A 70 -5.48 3.94 2.61
CA LEU A 70 -5.60 3.28 3.92
C LEU A 70 -6.36 4.17 4.92
N LEU A 71 -6.05 5.46 4.99
CA LEU A 71 -6.79 6.41 5.83
C LEU A 71 -8.25 6.53 5.41
N LEU A 72 -8.53 6.56 4.10
CA LEU A 72 -9.90 6.61 3.58
C LEU A 72 -10.71 5.35 3.94
N GLU A 73 -10.09 4.16 3.93
CA GLU A 73 -10.74 2.93 4.40
C GLU A 73 -10.90 2.89 5.94
N GLY A 74 -10.17 3.75 6.66
CA GLY A 74 -10.30 3.93 8.10
C GLY A 74 -9.15 3.36 8.93
N ALA A 75 -7.92 3.32 8.40
CA ALA A 75 -6.73 2.95 9.18
C ALA A 75 -6.58 3.77 10.47
N GLY A 76 -6.20 3.09 11.56
CA GLY A 76 -6.06 3.69 12.88
C GLY A 76 -5.00 4.77 12.92
N ASP A 77 -3.80 4.47 12.45
CA ASP A 77 -2.74 5.46 12.22
C ASP A 77 -1.83 5.00 11.09
N VAL A 78 -1.32 5.95 10.31
CA VAL A 78 -0.36 5.68 9.24
C VAL A 78 0.81 6.62 9.43
N ILE A 79 2.03 6.09 9.47
CA ILE A 79 3.27 6.84 9.60
C ILE A 79 4.08 6.61 8.33
N LEU A 80 4.53 7.69 7.68
CA LEU A 80 5.47 7.59 6.57
C LEU A 80 6.89 7.90 7.04
N VAL A 81 7.85 7.17 6.50
CA VAL A 81 9.28 7.41 6.68
C VAL A 81 9.88 7.68 5.30
N ASP A 82 10.64 8.76 5.16
CA ASP A 82 11.38 9.05 3.94
C ASP A 82 12.88 8.74 4.07
N SER A 83 13.69 9.16 3.12
CA SER A 83 15.13 8.90 3.13
C SER A 83 15.87 9.56 4.30
N GLN A 84 15.27 10.54 4.97
CA GLN A 84 15.90 11.24 6.10
C GLN A 84 15.38 10.70 7.43
N ALA A 85 14.06 10.63 7.62
CA ALA A 85 13.45 10.30 8.90
C ALA A 85 11.91 10.17 8.78
N ILE A 86 11.23 9.98 9.91
CA ILE A 86 9.77 10.05 10.01
C ILE A 86 9.28 11.40 9.44
N ILE A 87 8.21 11.34 8.65
CA ILE A 87 7.46 12.51 8.21
C ILE A 87 6.61 13.00 9.39
N SER A 88 6.92 14.20 9.88
CA SER A 88 6.21 14.88 10.96
C SER A 88 5.84 16.30 10.57
N ARG A 89 4.95 16.93 11.32
CA ARG A 89 4.52 18.32 11.07
C ARG A 89 5.64 19.33 11.34
N ASP A 90 6.63 18.95 12.13
CA ASP A 90 7.73 19.82 12.54
C ASP A 90 8.95 19.76 11.60
N ARG A 91 8.99 18.81 10.66
CA ARG A 91 10.06 18.69 9.65
C ARG A 91 9.99 19.85 8.65
N GLN A 92 11.07 20.63 8.56
CA GLN A 92 11.12 21.86 7.75
C GLN A 92 11.54 21.62 6.28
N ASP A 93 12.23 20.53 6.00
CA ASP A 93 12.77 20.16 4.68
C ASP A 93 11.75 19.44 3.77
N LEU A 94 10.48 19.37 4.18
CA LEU A 94 9.44 18.66 3.41
C LEU A 94 8.99 19.46 2.18
N ASN A 95 8.87 18.78 1.04
CA ASN A 95 8.18 19.33 -0.13
C ASN A 95 6.66 19.48 0.14
N SER A 96 5.94 20.18 -0.75
CA SER A 96 4.51 20.47 -0.58
C SER A 96 3.66 19.20 -0.35
N PHE A 97 3.88 18.14 -1.12
CA PHE A 97 3.13 16.89 -0.98
C PHE A 97 3.39 16.17 0.35
N LYS A 98 4.64 16.20 0.84
CA LYS A 98 5.01 15.66 2.15
C LYS A 98 4.46 16.51 3.31
N LYS A 99 4.38 17.84 3.14
CA LYS A 99 3.71 18.72 4.10
C LYS A 99 2.21 18.40 4.19
N GLU A 100 1.54 18.19 3.07
CA GLU A 100 0.11 17.82 3.07
C GLU A 100 -0.13 16.44 3.72
N ILE A 101 0.69 15.43 3.41
CA ILE A 101 0.50 14.11 4.03
C ILE A 101 0.75 14.15 5.55
N ALA A 102 1.72 14.94 6.02
CA ALA A 102 2.03 15.11 7.46
C ALA A 102 0.86 15.68 8.29
N LYS A 103 -0.08 16.40 7.66
CA LYS A 103 -1.28 16.93 8.33
C LYS A 103 -2.28 15.84 8.68
N ILE A 104 -2.33 14.75 7.90
CA ILE A 104 -3.35 13.70 8.03
C ILE A 104 -2.78 12.34 8.46
N THR A 105 -1.46 12.22 8.59
CA THR A 105 -0.73 11.03 9.03
C THR A 105 -0.01 11.31 10.34
N ASN A 106 0.53 10.27 10.96
CA ASN A 106 1.34 10.35 12.16
C ASN A 106 0.59 11.13 13.26
N LYS A 107 -0.51 10.54 13.75
CA LYS A 107 -1.42 11.19 14.71
C LYS A 107 -0.69 11.71 15.94
N CYS A 108 0.30 10.97 16.42
CA CYS A 108 1.11 11.33 17.59
C CYS A 108 2.28 12.30 17.29
N ASN A 109 2.43 12.76 16.05
CA ASN A 109 3.55 13.61 15.61
C ASN A 109 4.94 13.04 15.94
N LEU A 110 5.10 11.72 15.86
CA LEU A 110 6.39 11.07 16.12
C LEU A 110 7.47 11.64 15.20
N SER A 111 8.66 11.80 15.74
CA SER A 111 9.87 12.22 15.04
C SER A 111 10.99 11.22 15.32
N GLY A 112 12.11 11.33 14.59
CA GLY A 112 13.23 10.40 14.69
C GLY A 112 13.32 9.45 13.50
N SER A 113 14.03 8.34 13.70
CA SER A 113 14.37 7.40 12.64
C SER A 113 13.26 6.39 12.33
N MET A 114 13.50 5.57 11.30
CA MET A 114 12.63 4.44 10.96
C MET A 114 12.48 3.46 12.15
N ALA A 115 13.52 3.26 12.95
CA ALA A 115 13.48 2.31 14.05
C ALA A 115 12.47 2.74 15.14
N GLU A 116 12.39 4.04 15.45
CA GLU A 116 11.38 4.59 16.36
C GLU A 116 9.97 4.42 15.79
N ALA A 117 9.80 4.64 14.48
CA ALA A 117 8.49 4.49 13.82
C ALA A 117 7.93 3.06 13.93
N VAL A 118 8.81 2.07 13.74
CA VAL A 118 8.43 0.64 13.66
C VAL A 118 8.05 0.06 15.03
N LYS A 119 8.57 0.63 16.12
CA LYS A 119 8.37 0.07 17.47
C LYS A 119 6.88 -0.01 17.82
N GLY A 120 6.41 -1.23 18.09
CA GLY A 120 5.03 -1.53 18.43
C GLY A 120 4.03 -1.37 17.28
N THR A 121 4.47 -1.22 16.03
CA THR A 121 3.55 -1.13 14.88
C THR A 121 3.00 -2.50 14.51
N ASP A 122 1.78 -2.55 13.94
CA ASP A 122 1.15 -3.80 13.48
C ASP A 122 1.62 -4.20 12.10
N VAL A 123 1.82 -3.20 11.24
CA VAL A 123 2.16 -3.39 9.84
C VAL A 123 3.36 -2.53 9.46
N LEU A 124 4.33 -3.17 8.81
CA LEU A 124 5.50 -2.51 8.21
C LEU A 124 5.48 -2.78 6.70
N MET A 125 5.41 -1.71 5.91
CA MET A 125 5.39 -1.75 4.45
C MET A 125 6.60 -1.02 3.88
N GLY A 126 7.31 -1.66 2.96
CA GLY A 126 8.42 -1.08 2.22
C GLY A 126 8.01 -0.80 0.78
N LEU A 127 8.22 0.44 0.36
CA LEU A 127 8.09 0.93 -1.01
C LEU A 127 9.35 1.73 -1.38
N SER A 128 10.52 1.18 -1.02
CA SER A 128 11.79 1.90 -1.00
C SER A 128 12.94 1.03 -1.54
N LYS A 129 14.09 1.02 -0.86
CA LYS A 129 15.33 0.37 -1.30
C LYS A 129 15.52 -1.01 -0.67
N ALA A 130 16.17 -1.89 -1.43
CA ALA A 130 16.58 -3.22 -0.99
C ALA A 130 17.34 -3.22 0.34
N GLY A 131 17.10 -4.25 1.17
CA GLY A 131 17.87 -4.50 2.40
C GLY A 131 17.67 -3.50 3.54
N LEU A 132 16.69 -2.61 3.45
CA LEU A 132 16.45 -1.56 4.45
C LEU A 132 15.86 -2.10 5.77
N PHE A 133 15.10 -3.20 5.71
CA PHE A 133 14.49 -3.79 6.89
C PHE A 133 15.43 -4.82 7.51
N LYS A 134 15.65 -4.70 8.81
CA LYS A 134 16.49 -5.61 9.59
C LYS A 134 15.63 -6.47 10.51
N PRO A 135 16.10 -7.66 10.92
CA PRO A 135 15.38 -8.52 11.88
C PRO A 135 14.97 -7.79 13.16
N GLU A 136 15.78 -6.84 13.64
CA GLU A 136 15.52 -6.06 14.86
C GLU A 136 14.28 -5.18 14.71
N HIS A 137 14.03 -4.65 13.51
CA HIS A 137 12.80 -3.89 13.23
C HIS A 137 11.58 -4.80 13.40
N ILE A 138 11.63 -6.04 12.90
CA ILE A 138 10.48 -6.95 12.97
C ILE A 138 10.25 -7.42 14.41
N LYS A 139 11.32 -7.67 15.16
CA LYS A 139 11.26 -8.05 16.58
C LYS A 139 10.69 -6.93 17.46
N SER A 140 10.81 -5.67 17.07
CA SER A 140 10.29 -4.53 17.84
C SER A 140 8.81 -4.21 17.54
N MET A 141 8.21 -4.85 16.53
CA MET A 141 6.80 -4.68 16.16
C MET A 141 5.85 -5.28 17.19
N ALA A 142 4.55 -4.98 17.05
CA ALA A 142 3.51 -5.60 17.86
C ALA A 142 3.39 -7.12 17.62
N LYS A 143 2.68 -7.83 18.51
CA LYS A 143 2.39 -9.27 18.34
C LYS A 143 1.75 -9.54 16.98
N HIS A 144 2.15 -10.64 16.35
CA HIS A 144 1.74 -11.00 14.99
C HIS A 144 1.99 -9.89 13.94
N PRO A 145 3.26 -9.53 13.69
CA PRO A 145 3.61 -8.49 12.72
C PRO A 145 3.21 -8.87 11.29
N ILE A 146 2.72 -7.91 10.52
CA ILE A 146 2.53 -8.03 9.07
C ILE A 146 3.64 -7.24 8.38
N VAL A 147 4.39 -7.89 7.48
CA VAL A 147 5.53 -7.28 6.78
C VAL A 147 5.33 -7.37 5.27
N PHE A 148 5.21 -6.22 4.60
CA PHE A 148 5.16 -6.14 3.13
C PHE A 148 6.47 -5.53 2.64
N ALA A 149 7.35 -6.32 2.02
CA ALA A 149 8.63 -5.86 1.50
C ALA A 149 8.58 -5.87 -0.04
N MET A 150 8.18 -4.75 -0.63
CA MET A 150 7.75 -4.65 -2.03
C MET A 150 8.80 -4.07 -2.97
N ALA A 151 10.00 -3.73 -2.48
CA ALA A 151 11.10 -3.34 -3.35
C ALA A 151 11.45 -4.48 -4.34
N ASN A 152 11.74 -4.10 -5.58
CA ASN A 152 12.20 -4.99 -6.64
C ASN A 152 13.57 -4.53 -7.15
N PRO A 153 14.45 -5.45 -7.61
CA PRO A 153 14.29 -6.91 -7.61
C PRO A 153 14.59 -7.57 -6.25
N ILE A 154 15.22 -6.83 -5.33
CA ILE A 154 15.56 -7.30 -3.99
C ILE A 154 14.66 -6.58 -2.99
N PRO A 155 13.89 -7.30 -2.16
CA PRO A 155 12.98 -6.70 -1.17
C PRO A 155 13.75 -5.99 -0.05
N GLU A 156 13.04 -5.19 0.73
CA GLU A 156 13.59 -4.54 1.93
C GLU A 156 14.11 -5.56 2.96
N ILE A 157 13.51 -6.76 3.01
CA ILE A 157 13.95 -7.92 3.78
C ILE A 157 13.49 -9.20 3.08
N MET A 158 14.32 -10.24 3.08
CA MET A 158 13.93 -11.53 2.50
C MET A 158 12.83 -12.20 3.35
N PRO A 159 11.85 -12.90 2.73
CA PRO A 159 10.73 -13.47 3.46
C PRO A 159 11.09 -14.50 4.53
N ASP A 160 12.13 -15.30 4.32
CA ASP A 160 12.61 -16.28 5.30
C ASP A 160 13.21 -15.58 6.52
N ILE A 161 13.97 -14.50 6.31
CA ILE A 161 14.54 -13.67 7.38
C ILE A 161 13.43 -12.98 8.19
N ALA A 162 12.45 -12.38 7.52
CA ALA A 162 11.31 -11.74 8.18
C ALA A 162 10.49 -12.72 9.03
N LYS A 163 10.26 -13.94 8.52
CA LYS A 163 9.58 -15.02 9.27
C LYS A 163 10.39 -15.47 10.48
N LYS A 164 11.70 -15.69 10.33
CA LYS A 164 12.62 -16.02 11.44
C LYS A 164 12.64 -14.92 12.51
N ALA A 165 12.46 -13.67 12.11
CA ALA A 165 12.38 -12.52 13.02
C ALA A 165 11.01 -12.35 13.71
N GLY A 166 10.01 -13.16 13.36
CA GLY A 166 8.70 -13.20 14.03
C GLY A 166 7.51 -12.69 13.22
N ALA A 167 7.69 -12.33 11.94
CA ALA A 167 6.57 -11.89 11.09
C ALA A 167 5.52 -13.01 10.92
N ALA A 168 4.25 -12.68 11.20
CA ALA A 168 3.13 -13.62 11.05
C ALA A 168 2.65 -13.75 9.61
N VAL A 169 2.70 -12.65 8.85
CA VAL A 169 2.38 -12.60 7.43
C VAL A 169 3.46 -11.81 6.72
N VAL A 170 3.97 -12.37 5.61
CA VAL A 170 4.97 -11.70 4.77
C VAL A 170 4.48 -11.68 3.33
N ALA A 171 4.62 -10.54 2.66
CA ALA A 171 4.30 -10.35 1.25
C ALA A 171 5.43 -9.59 0.55
N THR A 172 5.61 -9.81 -0.74
CA THR A 172 6.65 -9.12 -1.54
C THR A 172 6.15 -8.76 -2.93
N GLY A 173 6.93 -7.99 -3.68
CA GLY A 173 6.66 -7.73 -5.10
C GLY A 173 7.00 -8.90 -6.04
N ARG A 174 7.77 -9.88 -5.56
CA ARG A 174 8.32 -10.97 -6.38
C ARG A 174 7.34 -12.13 -6.54
N SER A 175 7.40 -12.77 -7.71
CA SER A 175 6.54 -13.89 -8.09
C SER A 175 7.00 -15.25 -7.55
N ASP A 176 8.26 -15.38 -7.15
CA ASP A 176 8.83 -16.62 -6.62
C ASP A 176 8.54 -16.83 -5.12
N PHE A 177 7.88 -15.86 -4.47
CA PHE A 177 7.43 -15.97 -3.07
C PHE A 177 5.90 -15.98 -2.96
N PRO A 178 5.35 -16.61 -1.90
CA PRO A 178 3.93 -16.48 -1.57
C PRO A 178 3.53 -15.01 -1.37
N ASN A 179 2.23 -14.72 -1.54
CA ASN A 179 1.65 -13.39 -1.32
C ASN A 179 2.30 -12.30 -2.18
N GLN A 180 2.35 -12.50 -3.50
CA GLN A 180 2.82 -11.46 -4.40
C GLN A 180 1.86 -10.25 -4.41
N ILE A 181 2.40 -9.05 -4.16
CA ILE A 181 1.73 -7.77 -4.33
C ILE A 181 2.25 -7.17 -5.63
N ASN A 182 1.42 -7.17 -6.67
CA ASN A 182 1.80 -6.66 -7.99
C ASN A 182 0.61 -5.94 -8.63
N ASN A 183 0.87 -4.77 -9.23
CA ASN A 183 -0.13 -3.88 -9.83
C ASN A 183 -0.92 -4.54 -10.97
N VAL A 184 -0.40 -5.62 -11.57
CA VAL A 184 -1.11 -6.46 -12.55
C VAL A 184 -2.45 -6.99 -12.01
N LEU A 185 -2.60 -7.10 -10.69
CA LEU A 185 -3.85 -7.50 -10.04
C LEU A 185 -4.90 -6.36 -10.00
N GLY A 186 -4.50 -5.12 -10.26
CA GLY A 186 -5.33 -3.93 -10.20
C GLY A 186 -5.65 -3.37 -11.59
N PHE A 187 -4.64 -2.83 -12.29
CA PHE A 187 -4.86 -1.96 -13.46
C PHE A 187 -5.69 -2.58 -14.59
N PRO A 188 -5.56 -3.88 -14.95
CA PRO A 188 -6.34 -4.42 -16.08
C PRO A 188 -7.83 -4.41 -15.77
N GLY A 189 -8.21 -4.75 -14.53
CA GLY A 189 -9.59 -4.70 -14.09
C GLY A 189 -10.10 -3.28 -13.92
N ILE A 190 -9.26 -2.37 -13.38
CA ILE A 190 -9.66 -0.98 -13.17
C ILE A 190 -10.01 -0.32 -14.50
N PHE A 191 -9.13 -0.43 -15.50
CA PHE A 191 -9.37 0.15 -16.82
C PHE A 191 -10.46 -0.57 -17.60
N ARG A 192 -10.54 -1.92 -17.52
CA ARG A 192 -11.64 -2.66 -18.17
C ARG A 192 -13.00 -2.15 -17.69
N GLY A 193 -13.18 -2.01 -16.37
CA GLY A 193 -14.42 -1.49 -15.80
C GLY A 193 -14.68 -0.02 -16.13
N ALA A 194 -13.63 0.82 -16.14
CA ALA A 194 -13.77 2.22 -16.54
C ALA A 194 -14.22 2.36 -18.01
N LEU A 195 -13.65 1.56 -18.92
CA LEU A 195 -14.02 1.54 -20.33
C LEU A 195 -15.40 0.94 -20.57
N ASP A 196 -15.75 -0.17 -19.88
CA ASP A 196 -17.07 -0.80 -19.97
C ASP A 196 -18.21 0.16 -19.59
N ASN A 197 -17.97 1.04 -18.61
CA ASN A 197 -18.99 1.90 -18.02
C ASN A 197 -18.82 3.37 -18.41
N ASN A 198 -17.95 3.70 -19.37
CA ASN A 198 -17.64 5.08 -19.79
C ASN A 198 -17.31 6.03 -18.62
N VAL A 199 -16.65 5.52 -17.59
CA VAL A 199 -16.30 6.29 -16.39
C VAL A 199 -15.37 7.44 -16.76
N LYS A 200 -15.76 8.65 -16.37
CA LYS A 200 -14.96 9.86 -16.64
C LYS A 200 -13.78 10.04 -15.71
N LYS A 201 -13.91 9.63 -14.44
CA LYS A 201 -12.87 9.77 -13.41
C LYS A 201 -12.82 8.54 -12.52
N ILE A 202 -11.62 7.99 -12.30
CA ILE A 202 -11.41 6.87 -11.37
C ILE A 202 -11.32 7.43 -9.95
N THR A 203 -12.43 7.41 -9.23
CA THR A 203 -12.55 8.04 -7.91
C THR A 203 -11.87 7.23 -6.79
N PRO A 204 -11.59 7.83 -5.62
CA PRO A 204 -11.12 7.10 -4.45
C PRO A 204 -12.07 5.96 -4.01
N GLU A 205 -13.38 6.15 -4.11
CA GLU A 205 -14.40 5.15 -3.75
C GLU A 205 -14.34 3.95 -4.70
N MET A 206 -14.15 4.19 -6.00
CA MET A 206 -13.92 3.13 -6.99
C MET A 206 -12.68 2.30 -6.65
N LYS A 207 -11.59 2.96 -6.21
CA LYS A 207 -10.34 2.29 -5.77
C LYS A 207 -10.57 1.45 -4.51
N LEU A 208 -11.33 1.94 -3.54
CA LEU A 208 -11.71 1.15 -2.35
C LEU A 208 -12.53 -0.09 -2.72
N ARG A 209 -13.54 0.06 -3.58
CA ARG A 209 -14.34 -1.08 -4.06
C ARG A 209 -13.49 -2.08 -4.83
N ALA A 210 -12.57 -1.62 -5.68
CA ALA A 210 -11.63 -2.48 -6.38
C ALA A 210 -10.77 -3.31 -5.42
N ALA A 211 -10.20 -2.68 -4.39
CA ALA A 211 -9.40 -3.37 -3.38
C ALA A 211 -10.23 -4.42 -2.60
N LYS A 212 -11.46 -4.08 -2.22
CA LYS A 212 -12.39 -5.00 -1.54
C LYS A 212 -12.76 -6.19 -2.41
N SER A 213 -13.09 -5.95 -3.68
CA SER A 213 -13.40 -7.02 -4.64
C SER A 213 -12.21 -7.95 -4.87
N LEU A 214 -11.00 -7.39 -4.97
CA LEU A 214 -9.77 -8.17 -5.11
C LEU A 214 -9.51 -9.04 -3.87
N ALA A 215 -9.61 -8.45 -2.67
CA ALA A 215 -9.46 -9.18 -1.41
C ALA A 215 -10.48 -10.32 -1.26
N ALA A 216 -11.74 -10.10 -1.69
CA ALA A 216 -12.82 -11.07 -1.57
C ALA A 216 -12.64 -12.34 -2.42
N LEU A 217 -11.75 -12.33 -3.42
CA LEU A 217 -11.41 -13.53 -4.19
C LEU A 217 -10.73 -14.62 -3.35
N VAL A 218 -10.06 -14.23 -2.26
CA VAL A 218 -9.47 -15.15 -1.29
C VAL A 218 -10.44 -15.34 -0.12
N LYS A 219 -11.37 -16.29 -0.25
CA LYS A 219 -12.43 -16.53 0.75
C LYS A 219 -11.90 -16.91 2.15
N LYS A 220 -10.81 -17.69 2.20
CA LYS A 220 -10.18 -18.18 3.43
C LYS A 220 -8.69 -17.83 3.39
N PRO A 221 -8.31 -16.59 3.71
CA PRO A 221 -6.92 -16.18 3.64
C PRO A 221 -6.09 -16.93 4.68
N THR A 222 -4.87 -17.27 4.31
CA THR A 222 -3.87 -17.87 5.20
C THR A 222 -2.60 -17.03 5.19
N ARG A 223 -1.66 -17.30 6.10
CA ARG A 223 -0.35 -16.62 6.10
C ARG A 223 0.43 -16.76 4.78
N HIS A 224 0.09 -17.74 3.94
CA HIS A 224 0.73 -18.01 2.65
C HIS A 224 -0.15 -17.68 1.44
N CYS A 225 -1.39 -17.26 1.65
CA CYS A 225 -2.30 -16.88 0.58
C CYS A 225 -3.24 -15.76 1.08
N ILE A 226 -2.81 -14.51 0.94
CA ILE A 226 -3.63 -13.31 1.17
C ILE A 226 -4.07 -12.62 -0.13
N MET A 227 -3.44 -12.98 -1.26
CA MET A 227 -3.73 -12.46 -2.60
C MET A 227 -4.06 -13.60 -3.57
N PRO A 228 -4.94 -13.38 -4.55
CA PRO A 228 -5.11 -14.31 -5.66
C PRO A 228 -3.86 -14.30 -6.57
N SER A 229 -3.72 -15.34 -7.39
CA SER A 229 -2.70 -15.39 -8.43
C SER A 229 -2.96 -14.31 -9.49
N PRO A 230 -1.91 -13.67 -10.06
CA PRO A 230 -2.03 -12.83 -11.25
C PRO A 230 -2.74 -13.50 -12.43
N PHE A 231 -2.67 -14.83 -12.52
CA PHE A 231 -3.29 -15.63 -13.59
C PHE A 231 -4.71 -16.13 -13.24
N ASP A 232 -5.24 -15.77 -12.07
CA ASP A 232 -6.61 -16.09 -11.72
C ASP A 232 -7.56 -15.29 -12.63
N LYS A 233 -8.22 -16.00 -13.55
CA LYS A 233 -9.14 -15.45 -14.55
C LYS A 233 -10.29 -14.63 -13.94
N ARG A 234 -10.55 -14.76 -12.64
CA ARG A 234 -11.57 -14.00 -11.92
C ARG A 234 -11.14 -12.58 -11.56
N VAL A 235 -9.83 -12.30 -11.47
CA VAL A 235 -9.28 -11.02 -11.00
C VAL A 235 -9.79 -9.83 -11.80
N VAL A 236 -9.56 -9.83 -13.11
CA VAL A 236 -9.98 -8.72 -14.00
C VAL A 236 -11.49 -8.48 -13.88
N ARG A 237 -12.29 -9.54 -13.92
CA ARG A 237 -13.75 -9.46 -13.84
C ARG A 237 -14.22 -8.93 -12.49
N ALA A 238 -13.62 -9.36 -11.38
CA ALA A 238 -14.00 -8.93 -10.04
C ALA A 238 -13.68 -7.45 -9.80
N VAL A 239 -12.50 -7.00 -10.23
CA VAL A 239 -12.07 -5.62 -10.12
C VAL A 239 -12.89 -4.73 -11.05
N ALA A 240 -13.10 -5.12 -12.31
CA ALA A 240 -13.89 -4.35 -13.28
C ALA A 240 -15.32 -4.07 -12.81
N ARG A 241 -15.99 -5.06 -12.20
CA ARG A 241 -17.35 -4.90 -11.64
C ARG A 241 -17.44 -3.87 -10.52
N ALA A 242 -16.33 -3.53 -9.87
CA ALA A 242 -16.27 -2.51 -8.82
C ALA A 242 -16.14 -1.08 -9.39
N ILE A 243 -15.75 -0.95 -10.66
CA ILE A 243 -15.56 0.33 -11.34
C ILE A 243 -16.81 0.67 -12.16
N LYS A 244 -17.64 1.53 -11.58
CA LYS A 244 -18.87 2.09 -12.13
C LYS A 244 -19.23 3.33 -11.30
N GLU A 245 -20.05 4.22 -11.84
CA GLU A 245 -20.55 5.38 -11.11
C GLU A 245 -21.34 4.97 -9.85
#